data_AF-A0A7R9W4Y9-F1
#
_entry.id   AF-A0A7R9W4Y9-F1
#
_cell.length_a   1.000
_cell.length_b   1.000
_cell.length_c   1.000
_cell.angle_alpha   90.00
_cell.angle_beta   90.00
_cell.angle_gamma   90.00
#
_symmetry.space_group_name_H-M   'P 1'
#
loop_
_entity.id
_entity.type
_entity.pdbx_description
1 polymer ?
#
loop_
_entity_poly.entity_id
_entity_poly.type
_entity_poly.pdbx_seq_one_letter_code
_entity_poly.pdbx_strand_id
1 'polypeptide(L)'
;LWVAEDHDGKVVGYVLAKMEEDTTQQPPHGHITSLAVLRTHRKRGIATALMRRSQLEMRDVFAAKYVSLHVRKSNRAAFHLYTQTLKYEIHDVEKGYYADGEDAYDMRCMFDGDGKDNQKDETVETPDLLVEGGTAKTDEVGDASQSEASPKDD
;
A
#
# COMPACT_ATOMS: atom_id res chain seq x y z
N LEU A 1 5.33 -6.28 6.37
CA LEU A 1 4.83 -5.13 7.16
C LEU A 1 6.00 -4.21 7.40
N TRP A 2 5.87 -2.92 7.08
CA TRP A 2 6.92 -1.95 7.40
C TRP A 2 6.39 -0.86 8.32
N VAL A 3 7.25 -0.43 9.24
CA VAL A 3 6.96 0.60 10.23
C VAL A 3 8.00 1.70 10.09
N ALA A 4 7.55 2.94 10.27
CA ALA A 4 8.41 4.10 10.40
C ALA A 4 8.37 4.59 11.85
N GLU A 5 9.54 4.73 12.46
CA GLU A 5 9.75 5.25 13.81
C GLU A 5 10.39 6.65 13.76
N ASP A 6 10.35 7.41 14.85
CA ASP A 6 11.15 8.63 15.01
C ASP A 6 12.45 8.33 15.77
N HIS A 7 13.25 9.36 16.06
CA HIS A 7 14.51 9.22 16.79
C HIS A 7 14.33 8.73 18.24
N ASP A 8 13.11 8.82 18.78
CA ASP A 8 12.76 8.34 20.12
C ASP A 8 12.21 6.90 20.08
N GLY A 9 12.21 6.23 18.91
CA GLY A 9 11.68 4.89 18.71
C GLY A 9 10.16 4.83 18.68
N LYS A 10 9.48 5.97 18.52
CA LYS A 10 8.01 6.00 18.47
C LYS A 10 7.53 5.79 17.05
N VAL A 11 6.56 4.90 16.88
CA VAL A 11 5.90 4.66 15.58
C VAL A 11 5.19 5.93 15.09
N VAL A 12 5.60 6.42 13.93
CA VAL A 12 5.04 7.60 13.24
C VAL A 12 4.33 7.28 11.94
N GLY A 13 4.49 6.06 11.43
CA GLY A 13 3.75 5.57 10.26
C GLY A 13 3.94 4.08 10.04
N TYR A 14 3.08 3.49 9.21
CA TYR A 14 3.17 2.08 8.84
C TYR A 14 2.56 1.83 7.47
N VAL A 15 2.94 0.71 6.87
CA VAL A 15 2.28 0.12 5.70
C VAL A 15 2.02 -1.36 5.95
N LEU A 16 0.74 -1.73 5.86
CA LEU A 16 0.28 -3.11 5.91
C LEU A 16 -0.08 -3.53 4.50
N ALA A 17 0.46 -4.66 4.10
CA ALA A 17 0.22 -5.22 2.80
C ALA A 17 0.31 -6.74 2.82
N LYS A 18 -0.36 -7.36 1.86
CA LYS A 18 -0.45 -8.81 1.68
C LYS A 18 -0.18 -9.18 0.23
N MET A 19 0.12 -10.45 0.00
CA MET A 19 0.06 -11.02 -1.35
C MET A 19 -1.36 -11.56 -1.58
N GLU A 20 -1.89 -11.38 -2.78
CA GLU A 20 -3.13 -12.05 -3.15
C GLU A 20 -2.85 -13.52 -3.48
N GLU A 21 -3.66 -14.40 -2.89
CA GLU A 21 -3.46 -15.85 -2.94
C GLU A 21 -4.13 -16.49 -4.17
N ASP A 22 -5.16 -15.85 -4.72
CA ASP A 22 -5.86 -16.34 -5.91
C ASP A 22 -5.09 -16.00 -7.19
N THR A 23 -4.15 -16.88 -7.52
CA THR A 23 -3.35 -16.80 -8.76
C THR A 23 -4.04 -17.43 -9.97
N THR A 24 -5.27 -17.92 -9.83
CA THR A 24 -5.96 -18.63 -10.92
C THR A 24 -6.58 -17.66 -11.93
N GLN A 25 -7.04 -16.50 -11.45
CA GLN A 25 -7.67 -15.48 -12.29
C GLN A 25 -6.76 -14.28 -12.59
N GLN A 26 -5.77 -14.04 -11.75
CA GLN A 26 -4.87 -12.90 -11.85
C GLN A 26 -3.42 -13.33 -11.63
N PRO A 27 -2.43 -12.67 -12.25
CA PRO A 27 -1.05 -12.95 -11.95
C PRO A 27 -0.74 -12.64 -10.47
N PRO A 28 0.30 -13.26 -9.88
CA PRO A 28 0.71 -12.97 -8.51
C PRO A 28 0.92 -11.46 -8.33
N HIS A 29 0.27 -10.87 -7.34
CA HIS A 29 0.35 -9.44 -7.09
C HIS A 29 0.17 -9.13 -5.61
N GLY A 30 0.75 -8.00 -5.19
CA GLY A 30 0.58 -7.48 -3.84
C GLY A 30 -0.64 -6.58 -3.73
N HIS A 31 -1.19 -6.48 -2.53
CA HIS A 31 -2.27 -5.56 -2.22
C HIS A 31 -1.95 -4.74 -0.97
N ILE A 32 -2.06 -3.41 -1.07
CA ILE A 32 -1.89 -2.50 0.08
C ILE A 32 -3.19 -2.40 0.85
N THR A 33 -3.22 -3.02 2.03
CA THR A 33 -4.39 -3.01 2.91
C THR A 33 -4.53 -1.70 3.67
N SER A 34 -3.42 -1.16 4.19
CA SER A 34 -3.45 0.09 4.95
C SER A 34 -2.13 0.82 4.89
N LEU A 35 -2.20 2.15 4.82
CA LEU A 35 -1.06 3.06 4.86
C LEU A 35 -1.44 4.28 5.71
N ALA A 36 -0.68 4.54 6.76
CA ALA A 36 -0.91 5.70 7.60
C ALA A 36 0.40 6.36 8.03
N VAL A 37 0.37 7.69 8.11
CA VAL A 37 1.45 8.51 8.68
C VAL A 37 0.81 9.59 9.56
N LEU A 38 1.35 9.75 10.77
CA LEU A 38 0.95 10.78 11.72
C LEU A 38 0.99 12.15 11.07
N ARG A 39 -0.04 12.98 11.31
CA ARG A 39 -0.19 14.30 10.66
C ARG A 39 1.04 15.19 10.84
N THR A 40 1.65 15.15 12.03
CA THR A 40 2.86 15.91 12.38
C THR A 40 4.11 15.48 11.61
N HIS A 41 4.09 14.29 11.00
CA HIS A 41 5.21 13.69 10.27
C HIS A 41 4.96 13.57 8.75
N ARG A 42 3.85 14.13 8.25
CA ARG A 42 3.55 14.15 6.82
C ARG A 42 4.46 15.14 6.07
N LYS A 43 4.48 15.00 4.73
CA LYS A 43 5.31 15.82 3.81
C LYS A 43 6.83 15.67 3.99
N ARG A 44 7.27 14.58 4.64
CA ARG A 44 8.68 14.20 4.83
C ARG A 44 9.09 12.95 4.02
N GLY A 45 8.28 12.55 3.04
CA GLY A 45 8.55 11.36 2.21
C GLY A 45 8.30 9.99 2.89
N ILE A 46 7.87 9.96 4.15
CA ILE A 46 7.68 8.70 4.93
C ILE A 46 6.75 7.71 4.22
N ALA A 47 5.58 8.17 3.77
CA ALA A 47 4.62 7.30 3.07
C ALA A 47 5.21 6.71 1.78
N THR A 48 5.97 7.51 1.04
CA THR A 48 6.66 7.07 -0.19
C THR A 48 7.72 6.03 0.12
N ALA A 49 8.50 6.23 1.18
CA ALA A 49 9.55 5.30 1.59
C ALA A 49 8.96 3.95 2.04
N LEU A 50 7.90 3.97 2.87
CA LEU A 50 7.17 2.78 3.31
C LEU A 50 6.64 1.99 2.11
N MET A 51 5.93 2.66 1.20
CA MET A 51 5.35 2.03 0.01
C MET A 51 6.41 1.39 -0.88
N ARG A 52 7.52 2.10 -1.16
CA ARG A 52 8.61 1.56 -1.99
C ARG A 52 9.25 0.32 -1.38
N ARG A 53 9.42 0.27 -0.05
CA ARG A 53 9.96 -0.93 0.61
C ARG A 53 9.01 -2.11 0.50
N SER A 54 7.72 -1.92 0.75
CA SER A 54 6.72 -2.97 0.52
C SER A 54 6.68 -3.45 -0.92
N GLN A 55 6.73 -2.54 -1.89
CA GLN A 55 6.73 -2.88 -3.31
C GLN A 55 7.96 -3.70 -3.71
N LEU A 56 9.14 -3.30 -3.22
CA LEU A 56 10.40 -4.01 -3.46
C LEU A 56 10.32 -5.45 -2.97
N GLU A 57 9.86 -5.67 -1.73
CA GLU A 57 9.72 -7.03 -1.18
C GLU A 57 8.72 -7.89 -1.95
N MET A 58 7.56 -7.32 -2.30
CA MET A 58 6.54 -8.03 -3.10
C MET A 58 7.11 -8.48 -4.44
N ARG A 59 7.87 -7.61 -5.10
CA ARG A 59 8.52 -7.92 -6.38
C ARG A 59 9.62 -8.96 -6.21
N ASP A 60 10.55 -8.75 -5.27
CA ASP A 60 11.80 -9.51 -5.20
C ASP A 60 11.63 -10.86 -4.49
N VAL A 61 10.80 -10.94 -3.45
CA VAL A 61 10.59 -12.15 -2.66
C VAL A 61 9.44 -12.98 -3.20
N PHE A 62 8.35 -12.32 -3.61
CA PHE A 62 7.10 -13.00 -4.00
C PHE A 62 6.83 -12.96 -5.51
N ALA A 63 7.75 -12.41 -6.30
CA ALA A 63 7.63 -12.31 -7.76
C ALA A 63 6.31 -11.65 -8.22
N ALA A 64 5.81 -10.70 -7.43
CA ALA A 64 4.62 -9.92 -7.77
C ALA A 64 4.81 -9.23 -9.13
N LYS A 65 3.76 -9.21 -9.95
CA LYS A 65 3.73 -8.49 -11.24
C LYS A 65 3.28 -7.05 -11.09
N TYR A 66 2.48 -6.77 -10.08
CA TYR A 66 2.04 -5.43 -9.75
C TYR A 66 1.64 -5.34 -8.28
N VAL A 67 1.33 -4.12 -7.84
CA VAL A 67 0.67 -3.86 -6.55
C VAL A 67 -0.62 -3.10 -6.76
N SER A 68 -1.70 -3.57 -6.14
CA SER A 68 -3.02 -2.93 -6.16
C SER A 68 -3.36 -2.25 -4.83
N LEU A 69 -4.29 -1.29 -4.89
CA LEU A 69 -4.89 -0.65 -3.72
C LEU A 69 -6.23 -0.02 -4.08
N HIS A 70 -7.04 0.25 -3.06
CA HIS A 70 -8.27 1.04 -3.19
C HIS A 70 -8.11 2.40 -2.53
N VAL A 71 -8.61 3.45 -3.19
CA VAL A 71 -8.64 4.80 -2.61
C VAL A 71 -10.01 5.46 -2.81
N ARG A 72 -10.55 6.05 -1.73
CA ARG A 72 -11.75 6.91 -1.76
C ARG A 72 -11.60 8.03 -2.78
N LYS A 73 -12.62 8.27 -3.60
CA LYS A 73 -12.64 9.39 -4.57
C LYS A 73 -12.43 10.75 -3.90
N SER A 74 -12.96 10.95 -2.70
CA SER A 74 -12.82 12.19 -1.93
C SER A 74 -11.41 12.42 -1.37
N ASN A 75 -10.57 11.37 -1.26
CA ASN A 75 -9.25 11.47 -0.65
C ASN A 75 -8.18 12.01 -1.62
N ARG A 76 -8.26 13.32 -1.90
CA ARG A 76 -7.37 14.00 -2.85
C ARG A 76 -5.89 13.91 -2.49
N ALA A 77 -5.56 13.86 -1.20
CA ALA A 77 -4.19 13.78 -0.74
C ALA A 77 -3.57 12.41 -1.05
N ALA A 78 -4.28 11.32 -0.75
CA ALA A 78 -3.83 9.97 -1.08
C ALA A 78 -3.83 9.75 -2.59
N PHE A 79 -4.85 10.22 -3.31
CA PHE A 79 -4.90 10.14 -4.76
C PHE A 79 -3.68 10.82 -5.41
N HIS A 80 -3.28 11.99 -4.92
CA HIS A 80 -2.07 12.67 -5.39
C HIS A 80 -0.79 11.89 -5.08
N LEU A 81 -0.67 11.32 -3.87
CA LEU A 81 0.46 10.47 -3.50
C LEU A 81 0.60 9.29 -4.47
N TYR A 82 -0.49 8.54 -4.68
CA TYR A 82 -0.48 7.34 -5.51
C TYR A 82 -0.23 7.66 -6.98
N THR A 83 -0.94 8.62 -7.57
CA THR A 83 -0.78 8.97 -8.99
C THR A 83 0.52 9.71 -9.30
N GLN A 84 0.82 10.79 -8.57
CA GLN A 84 1.89 11.71 -8.96
C GLN A 84 3.26 11.23 -8.46
N THR A 85 3.32 10.68 -7.26
CA THR A 85 4.59 10.30 -6.61
C THR A 85 4.94 8.84 -6.87
N LEU A 86 3.97 7.94 -6.69
CA LEU A 86 4.18 6.49 -6.79
C LEU A 86 3.79 5.89 -8.14
N LYS A 87 3.27 6.71 -9.06
CA LYS A 87 2.94 6.32 -10.44
C LYS A 87 1.96 5.16 -10.54
N TYR A 88 1.01 5.09 -9.61
CA TYR A 88 -0.15 4.22 -9.75
C TYR A 88 -1.09 4.76 -10.81
N GLU A 89 -1.65 3.85 -11.60
CA GLU A 89 -2.66 4.14 -12.61
C GLU A 89 -4.02 3.65 -12.13
N ILE A 90 -5.09 4.32 -12.54
CA ILE A 90 -6.46 3.89 -12.24
C ILE A 90 -6.77 2.71 -13.16
N HIS A 91 -7.06 1.56 -12.58
CA HIS A 91 -7.49 0.38 -13.30
C HIS A 91 -9.00 0.35 -13.47
N ASP A 92 -9.74 0.60 -12.40
CA ASP A 92 -11.21 0.63 -12.42
C ASP A 92 -11.79 1.57 -11.35
N VAL A 93 -13.11 1.78 -11.41
CA VAL A 93 -13.90 2.55 -10.46
C VAL A 93 -14.97 1.65 -9.86
N GLU A 94 -14.79 1.28 -8.59
CA GLU A 94 -15.73 0.44 -7.86
C GLU A 94 -16.83 1.29 -7.21
N LYS A 95 -18.06 1.17 -7.72
CA LYS A 95 -19.20 1.96 -7.26
C LYS A 95 -19.71 1.47 -5.92
N GLY A 96 -19.94 2.39 -4.98
CA GLY A 96 -20.45 2.05 -3.65
C GLY A 96 -19.55 1.07 -2.87
N TYR A 97 -18.25 1.11 -3.12
CA TYR A 97 -17.26 0.21 -2.50
C TYR A 97 -17.24 0.35 -0.98
N TYR A 98 -17.32 1.58 -0.48
CA TYR A 98 -17.32 1.86 0.94
C TYR A 98 -18.75 1.82 1.51
N ALA A 99 -18.89 1.48 2.79
CA ALA A 99 -20.18 1.31 3.46
C ALA A 99 -21.07 2.55 3.46
N ASP A 100 -20.49 3.74 3.32
CA ASP A 100 -21.20 5.02 3.14
C ASP A 100 -21.68 5.25 1.70
N GLY A 101 -21.51 4.28 0.82
CA GLY A 101 -21.85 4.35 -0.61
C GLY A 101 -20.84 5.13 -1.44
N GLU A 102 -19.69 5.51 -0.87
CA GLU A 102 -18.64 6.20 -1.63
C GLU A 102 -17.94 5.24 -2.59
N ASP A 103 -17.69 5.70 -3.80
CA ASP A 103 -16.93 4.96 -4.80
C ASP A 103 -15.42 4.91 -4.43
N ALA A 104 -14.75 3.84 -4.86
CA ALA A 104 -13.30 3.69 -4.80
C ALA A 104 -12.67 3.70 -6.20
N TYR A 105 -11.44 4.18 -6.30
CA TYR A 105 -10.56 3.85 -7.42
C TYR A 105 -9.78 2.57 -7.07
N ASP A 106 -9.88 1.53 -7.91
CA ASP A 106 -8.89 0.44 -7.95
C ASP A 106 -7.68 0.98 -8.72
N MET A 107 -6.54 1.04 -8.04
CA MET A 107 -5.30 1.58 -8.59
C MET A 107 -4.21 0.52 -8.62
N ARG A 108 -3.44 0.47 -9.69
CA ARG A 108 -2.36 -0.51 -9.87
C ARG A 108 -1.04 0.15 -10.25
N CYS A 109 0.04 -0.41 -9.74
CA CYS A 109 1.42 -0.06 -10.11
C CYS A 109 2.09 -1.32 -10.65
N MET A 110 2.34 -1.34 -11.96
CA MET A 110 2.96 -2.48 -12.64
C MET A 110 4.47 -2.48 -12.38
N PHE A 111 5.02 -3.67 -12.12
CA PHE A 111 6.45 -3.88 -12.13
C PHE A 111 6.83 -4.35 -13.54
N ASP A 112 7.24 -3.41 -14.40
CA ASP A 112 7.57 -3.75 -15.77
C ASP A 112 8.66 -4.82 -15.82
N GLY A 113 8.38 -5.89 -16.58
CA GLY A 113 9.24 -7.07 -16.68
C GLY A 113 10.52 -6.88 -17.50
N ASP A 114 10.86 -5.67 -17.94
CA ASP A 114 11.97 -5.42 -18.84
C ASP A 114 12.76 -4.15 -18.47
N GLY A 115 13.77 -4.31 -17.62
CA GLY A 115 15.11 -3.76 -17.84
C GLY A 115 15.30 -2.29 -18.23
N LYS A 116 14.37 -1.38 -17.94
CA LYS A 116 14.53 0.07 -18.18
C LYS A 116 13.95 0.95 -17.08
N ASP A 117 14.04 0.52 -15.82
CA ASP A 117 14.20 1.51 -14.76
C ASP A 117 15.65 2.00 -14.80
N ASN A 118 15.89 2.98 -15.67
CA ASN A 118 17.03 3.89 -15.54
C ASN A 118 16.79 4.86 -14.35
N GLN A 119 16.19 4.33 -13.28
CA GLN A 119 16.22 4.96 -11.98
C GLN A 119 17.65 4.69 -11.55
N LYS A 120 18.49 5.74 -11.62
CA LYS A 120 19.60 5.82 -10.68
C LYS A 120 18.93 5.52 -9.35
N ASP A 121 19.24 4.35 -8.81
CA ASP A 121 19.17 4.07 -7.41
C ASP A 121 20.14 5.11 -6.82
N GLU A 122 19.67 6.37 -6.74
CA GLU A 122 20.09 7.23 -5.66
C GLU A 122 19.75 6.35 -4.48
N THR A 123 20.79 5.73 -3.94
CA THR A 123 20.79 5.08 -2.65
C THR A 123 19.91 5.96 -1.80
N VAL A 124 18.64 5.58 -1.67
CA VAL A 124 17.77 6.22 -0.71
C VAL A 124 18.41 5.70 0.54
N GLU A 125 19.32 6.51 1.09
CA GLU A 125 19.78 6.37 2.46
C GLU A 125 18.50 6.06 3.19
N THR A 126 18.39 4.80 3.61
CA THR A 126 17.27 4.38 4.44
C THR A 126 17.25 5.44 5.52
N PRO A 127 16.18 6.24 5.63
CA PRO A 127 16.05 7.01 6.84
C PRO A 127 16.18 5.95 7.94
N ASP A 128 17.03 6.20 8.93
CA ASP A 128 17.37 5.32 10.06
C ASP A 128 16.14 4.95 10.94
N LEU A 129 14.96 5.14 10.37
CA LEU A 129 13.64 5.22 10.91
C LEU A 129 12.75 4.08 10.39
N LEU A 130 13.15 3.29 9.39
CA LEU A 130 12.34 2.17 8.88
C LEU A 130 12.74 0.85 9.54
N VAL A 131 11.77 0.18 10.15
CA VAL A 131 11.96 -1.09 10.86
C VAL A 131 11.01 -2.14 10.28
N GLU A 132 11.51 -3.36 10.06
CA GLU A 132 10.68 -4.52 9.73
C GLU A 132 9.80 -4.87 10.93
N GLY A 133 8.48 -4.81 10.74
CA GLY A 133 7.54 -5.27 11.76
C GLY A 133 7.44 -6.79 11.73
N GLY A 134 7.72 -7.45 12.86
CA GLY A 134 7.54 -8.90 13.00
C GLY A 134 6.11 -9.34 12.69
N THR A 135 5.96 -10.56 12.16
CA THR A 135 4.67 -11.18 11.84
C THR A 135 3.82 -11.29 13.11
N ALA A 136 2.81 -10.41 13.26
CA ALA A 136 1.83 -10.54 14.32
C ALA A 136 0.98 -11.80 14.04
N LYS A 137 1.05 -12.78 14.96
CA LYS A 137 -0.01 -13.78 15.09
C LYS A 137 -1.31 -13.03 15.35
N THR A 138 -2.33 -13.34 14.58
CA THR A 138 -3.67 -12.77 14.68
C THR A 138 -4.32 -13.26 15.98
N ASP A 139 -4.15 -12.50 17.05
CA ASP A 139 -5.10 -12.52 18.17
C ASP A 139 -6.11 -11.40 17.92
N GLU A 140 -7.39 -11.74 17.99
CA GLU A 140 -8.54 -10.87 17.73
C GLU A 140 -8.48 -9.60 18.61
N VAL A 141 -8.12 -8.47 18.01
CA VAL A 141 -8.21 -7.15 18.63
C VAL A 141 -9.07 -6.28 17.73
N GLY A 142 -10.19 -5.81 18.30
CA GLY A 142 -11.27 -5.09 17.63
C GLY A 142 -10.79 -3.98 16.70
N ASP A 143 -11.15 -4.15 15.44
CA ASP A 143 -10.87 -3.28 14.32
C ASP A 143 -11.81 -2.06 14.34
N ALA A 144 -11.22 -0.86 14.17
CA ALA A 144 -11.95 0.38 13.95
C ALA A 144 -11.76 0.81 12.49
N SER A 145 -12.19 -0.04 11.55
CA SER A 145 -12.32 0.18 10.10
C SER A 145 -13.13 -0.95 9.41
N GLN A 146 -13.94 -1.72 10.14
CA GLN A 146 -14.81 -2.77 9.60
C GLN A 146 -16.25 -2.30 9.60
N SER A 147 -16.82 -2.22 8.40
CA SER A 147 -18.21 -2.58 8.17
C SER A 147 -18.27 -3.31 6.84
N GLU A 148 -18.23 -4.63 6.97
CA GLU A 148 -18.92 -5.66 6.18
C GLU A 148 -19.13 -5.36 4.69
N ALA A 149 -18.33 -6.02 3.85
CA ALA A 149 -18.70 -6.30 2.47
C ALA A 149 -19.82 -7.36 2.48
N SER A 150 -20.99 -7.02 1.94
CA SER A 150 -22.12 -7.95 1.82
C SER A 150 -21.79 -9.12 0.89
N PRO A 151 -22.28 -10.35 1.17
CA PRO A 151 -22.21 -11.47 0.23
C PRO A 151 -23.05 -11.18 -1.03
N LYS A 152 -22.53 -11.56 -2.20
CA LYS A 152 -23.30 -11.60 -3.44
C LYS A 152 -24.06 -12.93 -3.48
N ASP A 153 -25.39 -12.87 -3.45
CA ASP A 153 -26.25 -14.02 -3.80
C ASP A 153 -26.55 -13.97 -5.31
N ASP A 154 -26.44 -15.14 -5.95
CA ASP A 154 -26.78 -15.45 -7.36
C ASP A 154 -28.29 -15.38 -7.67
#